data_AF-A0A942SAJ7-F1
#
_entry.id   AF-A0A942SAJ7-F1
#
_cell.length_a   1.000
_cell.length_b   1.000
_cell.length_c   1.000
_cell.angle_alpha   90.00
_cell.angle_beta   90.00
_cell.angle_gamma   90.00
#
_symmetry.space_group_name_H-M   'P 1'
#
loop_
_entity.id
_entity.type
_entity.pdbx_description
1 polymer ?
#
loop_
_entity_poly.entity_id
_entity_poly.type
_entity_poly.pdbx_seq_one_letter_code
_entity_poly.pdbx_strand_id
1 'polypeptide(L)'
;MFRRSALFVSAFVLSAVISSANSHAQQVAARTPLGTAAVETGQSESGVQLTISLSGAEPQIFDGVGDALVPMRAGGRSAPVIALDIDRDGVDEIFVRTSSQQRGVLIVFRWDASSNTYAPVTFAESTGSPKPYLIVHLSQQVSVSGTMIEANHDSVVSGRKRQRLFRYRWTGEGFEQTTDH
;
A
#
# COMPACT_ATOMS: atom_id res chain seq x y z
N MET A 1 -24.67 54.53 -42.06
CA MET A 1 -25.98 54.31 -41.40
C MET A 1 -26.31 52.82 -41.47
N PHE A 2 -26.54 52.19 -40.30
CA PHE A 2 -27.07 50.83 -40.01
C PHE A 2 -26.32 49.60 -40.56
N ARG A 3 -25.45 48.97 -39.75
CA ARG A 3 -25.70 47.88 -38.76
C ARG A 3 -26.12 46.55 -39.41
N ARG A 4 -25.15 45.64 -39.58
CA ARG A 4 -25.39 44.20 -39.74
C ARG A 4 -25.06 43.51 -38.41
N SER A 5 -26.10 43.13 -37.69
CA SER A 5 -26.04 42.32 -36.48
C SER A 5 -25.85 40.85 -36.87
N ALA A 6 -24.69 40.27 -36.58
CA ALA A 6 -24.50 38.83 -36.61
C ALA A 6 -24.67 38.31 -35.17
N LEU A 7 -25.75 37.56 -34.94
CA LEU A 7 -25.95 36.81 -33.70
C LEU A 7 -24.89 35.69 -33.63
N PHE A 8 -23.93 35.83 -32.72
CA PHE A 8 -23.15 34.71 -32.21
C PHE A 8 -24.02 33.99 -31.16
N VAL A 9 -24.65 32.88 -31.56
CA VAL A 9 -25.22 31.94 -30.58
C VAL A 9 -24.05 31.11 -30.05
N SER A 10 -23.58 31.47 -28.86
CA SER A 10 -22.61 30.67 -28.11
C SER A 10 -23.22 29.32 -27.77
N ALA A 11 -22.67 28.24 -28.30
CA ALA A 11 -22.97 26.90 -27.85
C ALA A 11 -22.40 26.74 -26.43
N PHE A 12 -23.27 26.74 -25.43
CA PHE A 12 -22.93 26.25 -24.09
C PHE A 12 -22.67 24.74 -24.21
N VAL A 13 -21.41 24.35 -24.26
CA VAL A 13 -21.03 22.96 -24.00
C VAL A 13 -21.21 22.76 -22.50
N LEU A 14 -22.35 22.18 -22.13
CA LEU A 14 -22.58 21.67 -20.79
C LEU A 14 -21.69 20.44 -20.63
N SER A 15 -20.43 20.65 -20.22
CA SER A 15 -19.57 19.57 -19.76
C SER A 15 -20.24 18.99 -18.52
N ALA A 16 -20.97 17.89 -18.72
CA ALA A 16 -21.38 17.03 -17.62
C ALA A 16 -20.11 16.60 -16.91
N VAL A 17 -19.85 17.19 -15.74
CA VAL A 17 -18.93 16.61 -14.78
C VAL A 17 -19.62 15.31 -14.36
N ILE A 18 -19.26 14.22 -15.02
CA ILE A 18 -19.54 12.88 -14.54
C ILE A 18 -18.74 12.78 -13.24
N SER A 19 -19.38 13.20 -12.15
CA SER A 19 -18.91 12.88 -10.82
C SER A 19 -19.13 11.37 -10.71
N SER A 20 -18.11 10.59 -11.00
CA SER A 20 -18.06 9.16 -10.69
C SER A 20 -18.03 9.02 -9.16
N ALA A 21 -19.18 9.22 -8.54
CA ALA A 21 -19.42 8.88 -7.15
C ALA A 21 -19.35 7.35 -7.03
N ASN A 22 -18.19 6.85 -6.61
CA ASN A 22 -18.01 5.76 -5.64
C ASN A 22 -16.53 5.32 -5.53
N SER A 23 -15.59 6.25 -5.35
CA SER A 23 -14.27 5.88 -4.84
C SER A 23 -14.36 5.78 -3.31
N HIS A 24 -14.53 4.56 -2.79
CA HIS A 24 -14.38 4.28 -1.36
C HIS A 24 -12.89 4.36 -0.99
N ALA A 25 -12.33 5.57 -1.05
CA ALA A 25 -10.97 5.84 -0.63
C ALA A 25 -10.90 5.68 0.90
N GLN A 26 -10.07 4.75 1.37
CA GLN A 26 -9.81 4.61 2.80
C GLN A 26 -8.58 5.45 3.11
N GLN A 27 -8.72 6.40 4.03
CA GLN A 27 -7.62 7.21 4.53
C GLN A 27 -7.31 6.80 5.97
N VAL A 28 -6.04 6.61 6.29
CA VAL A 28 -5.56 6.45 7.66
C VAL A 28 -4.42 7.42 7.88
N ALA A 29 -4.45 8.15 9.00
CA ALA A 29 -3.38 9.06 9.37
C ALA A 29 -2.75 8.64 10.70
N ALA A 30 -1.42 8.77 10.79
CA ALA A 30 -0.67 8.61 12.02
C ALA A 30 0.25 9.82 12.24
N ARG A 31 0.50 10.13 13.51
CA ARG A 31 1.60 11.03 13.88
C ARG A 31 2.89 10.24 13.78
N THR A 32 3.85 10.80 13.05
CA THR A 32 5.21 10.28 12.93
C THR A 32 6.19 11.35 13.41
N PRO A 33 7.48 11.02 13.62
CA PRO A 33 8.49 12.03 13.96
C PRO A 33 8.56 13.21 12.95
N LEU A 34 8.11 12.97 11.72
CA LEU A 34 8.09 13.95 10.62
C LEU A 34 6.77 14.75 10.51
N GLY A 35 5.84 14.55 11.44
CA GLY A 35 4.55 15.24 11.45
C GLY A 35 3.38 14.26 11.28
N THR A 36 2.55 14.49 10.26
CA THR A 36 1.44 13.57 9.96
C THR A 36 1.74 12.84 8.67
N ALA A 37 1.71 11.51 8.73
CA ALA A 37 1.64 10.66 7.55
C ALA A 37 0.18 10.24 7.36
N ALA A 38 -0.31 10.31 6.13
CA ALA A 38 -1.59 9.75 5.74
C ALA A 38 -1.38 8.74 4.61
N VAL A 39 -2.07 7.62 4.71
CA VAL A 39 -2.07 6.54 3.75
C VAL A 39 -3.47 6.38 3.21
N GLU A 40 -3.60 6.46 1.89
CA GLU A 40 -4.88 6.36 1.20
C GLU A 40 -4.88 5.19 0.22
N THR A 41 -6.00 4.48 0.14
CA THR A 41 -6.18 3.43 -0.88
C THR A 41 -7.29 3.82 -1.83
N GLY A 42 -6.99 3.92 -3.14
CA GLY A 42 -7.92 4.28 -4.20
C GLY A 42 -8.20 3.15 -5.18
N GLN A 43 -9.16 3.34 -6.09
CA GLN A 43 -9.20 2.58 -7.34
C GLN A 43 -8.57 3.45 -8.43
N SER A 44 -7.76 2.82 -9.28
CA SER A 44 -7.19 3.38 -10.50
C SER A 44 -7.54 2.46 -11.67
N GLU A 45 -7.24 2.90 -12.90
CA GLU A 45 -7.38 2.05 -14.10
C GLU A 45 -6.48 0.80 -14.04
N SER A 46 -5.40 0.85 -13.26
CA SER A 46 -4.41 -0.23 -13.12
C SER A 46 -4.65 -1.14 -11.91
N GLY A 47 -5.75 -0.94 -11.17
CA GLY A 47 -6.04 -1.67 -9.93
C GLY A 47 -6.13 -0.77 -8.70
N VAL A 48 -5.80 -1.29 -7.54
CA VAL A 48 -5.82 -0.53 -6.29
C VAL A 48 -4.54 0.27 -6.16
N GLN A 49 -4.71 1.55 -5.88
CA GLN A 49 -3.62 2.50 -5.70
C GLN A 49 -3.38 2.74 -4.21
N LEU A 50 -2.12 2.90 -3.82
CA LEU A 50 -1.71 3.34 -2.49
C LEU A 50 -1.09 4.74 -2.61
N THR A 51 -1.53 5.68 -1.78
CA THR A 51 -0.97 7.03 -1.72
C THR A 51 -0.41 7.29 -0.34
N ILE A 52 0.82 7.81 -0.26
CA ILE A 52 1.46 8.25 0.99
C ILE A 52 1.60 9.77 0.95
N SER A 53 1.00 10.45 1.91
CA SER A 53 1.02 11.90 2.07
C SER A 53 1.72 12.27 3.37
N LEU A 54 2.76 13.10 3.28
CA LEU A 54 3.44 13.66 4.45
C LEU A 54 3.16 15.16 4.55
N SER A 55 3.08 15.66 5.78
CA SER A 55 2.87 17.09 6.02
C SER A 55 3.96 17.92 5.36
N GLY A 56 3.59 18.79 4.40
CA GLY A 56 4.53 19.66 3.69
C GLY A 56 5.31 19.00 2.56
N ALA A 57 4.92 17.80 2.11
CA ALA A 57 5.48 17.14 0.93
C ALA A 57 4.38 16.79 -0.06
N GLU A 58 4.74 16.70 -1.35
CA GLU A 58 3.84 16.19 -2.38
C GLU A 58 3.50 14.71 -2.12
N PRO A 59 2.24 14.30 -2.32
CA PRO A 59 1.84 12.90 -2.18
C PRO A 59 2.60 11.99 -3.16
N GLN A 60 2.99 10.82 -2.69
CA GLN A 60 3.58 9.78 -3.52
C GLN A 60 2.56 8.68 -3.78
N ILE A 61 2.46 8.27 -5.04
CA ILE A 61 1.41 7.40 -5.55
C ILE A 61 2.03 6.10 -6.07
N PHE A 62 1.50 4.96 -5.64
CA PHE A 62 1.97 3.63 -5.97
C PHE A 62 0.83 2.78 -6.56
N ASP A 63 0.93 2.50 -7.86
CA ASP A 63 0.02 1.59 -8.54
C ASP A 63 0.46 0.12 -8.32
N GLY A 64 -0.51 -0.79 -8.21
CA GLY A 64 -0.26 -2.24 -8.07
C GLY A 64 0.20 -2.70 -6.68
N VAL A 65 0.87 -1.84 -5.90
CA VAL A 65 1.16 -2.12 -4.47
C VAL A 65 -0.14 -2.20 -3.67
N GLY A 66 -1.11 -1.34 -4.00
CA GLY A 66 -2.42 -1.34 -3.39
C GLY A 66 -3.22 -2.62 -3.66
N ASP A 67 -2.90 -3.43 -4.68
CA ASP A 67 -3.69 -4.65 -4.97
C ASP A 67 -3.61 -5.68 -3.84
N ALA A 68 -2.51 -5.67 -3.07
CA ALA A 68 -2.38 -6.44 -1.84
C ALA A 68 -3.48 -6.10 -0.81
N LEU A 69 -4.09 -4.93 -0.94
CA LEU A 69 -5.12 -4.37 -0.07
C LEU A 69 -6.54 -4.74 -0.55
N VAL A 70 -6.71 -5.39 -1.72
CA VAL A 70 -8.01 -5.90 -2.20
C VAL A 70 -8.70 -6.85 -1.19
N PRO A 71 -8.00 -7.80 -0.51
CA PRO A 71 -8.60 -8.64 0.52
C PRO A 71 -9.18 -7.85 1.70
N MET A 72 -8.85 -6.56 1.85
CA MET A 72 -9.38 -5.69 2.89
C MET A 72 -10.85 -5.30 2.68
N ARG A 73 -11.44 -5.54 1.50
CA ARG A 73 -12.83 -5.15 1.15
C ARG A 73 -13.86 -6.29 1.25
N ALA A 74 -13.48 -7.46 1.77
CA ALA A 74 -14.39 -8.60 1.84
C ALA A 74 -15.67 -8.27 2.64
N GLY A 75 -16.84 -8.44 2.01
CA GLY A 75 -18.14 -8.17 2.63
C GLY A 75 -18.47 -6.68 2.81
N GLY A 76 -17.82 -5.78 2.06
CA GLY A 76 -18.11 -4.34 2.10
C GLY A 76 -17.58 -3.63 3.35
N ARG A 77 -16.77 -4.30 4.17
CA ARG A 77 -16.12 -3.73 5.35
C ARG A 77 -14.62 -3.61 5.11
N SER A 78 -14.12 -2.39 5.18
CA SER A 78 -12.70 -2.08 5.09
C SER A 78 -11.95 -2.60 6.30
N ALA A 79 -10.77 -3.15 6.08
CA ALA A 79 -9.90 -3.63 7.14
C ALA A 79 -9.03 -2.51 7.72
N PRO A 80 -8.77 -2.48 9.03
CA PRO A 80 -8.01 -1.40 9.65
C PRO A 80 -6.50 -1.49 9.33
N VAL A 81 -5.88 -0.37 8.99
CA VAL A 81 -4.41 -0.21 9.10
C VAL A 81 -4.07 -0.23 10.59
N ILE A 82 -3.05 -0.99 10.99
CA ILE A 82 -2.74 -1.23 12.41
C ILE A 82 -1.47 -0.49 12.83
N ALA A 83 -0.51 -0.34 11.92
CA ALA A 83 0.76 0.31 12.22
C ALA A 83 1.29 1.04 10.98
N LEU A 84 1.94 2.18 11.23
CA LEU A 84 2.65 3.00 10.26
C LEU A 84 3.97 3.41 10.93
N ASP A 85 5.09 3.08 10.31
CA ASP A 85 6.39 3.64 10.63
C ASP A 85 6.88 4.39 9.38
N ILE A 86 6.73 5.71 9.40
CA ILE A 86 7.05 6.59 8.26
C ILE A 86 7.85 7.77 8.81
N ASP A 87 9.14 7.56 9.00
CA ASP A 87 10.07 8.49 9.66
C ASP A 87 11.34 8.80 8.85
N ARG A 88 11.46 8.23 7.64
CA ARG A 88 12.56 8.44 6.68
C ARG A 88 13.92 7.98 7.20
N ASP A 89 13.97 6.96 8.04
CA ASP A 89 15.23 6.38 8.53
C ASP A 89 15.93 5.45 7.50
N GLY A 90 15.29 5.24 6.35
CA GLY A 90 15.78 4.41 5.25
C GLY A 90 14.88 3.21 4.97
N VAL A 91 14.22 2.66 5.99
CA VAL A 91 13.29 1.54 5.87
C VAL A 91 12.01 1.90 6.61
N ASP A 92 10.95 2.19 5.85
CA ASP A 92 9.67 2.64 6.38
C ASP A 92 8.59 1.57 6.13
N GLU A 93 7.70 1.30 7.08
CA GLU A 93 6.71 0.22 6.97
C GLU A 93 5.26 0.67 7.09
N ILE A 94 4.42 0.01 6.30
CA ILE A 94 2.96 0.09 6.41
C ILE A 94 2.43 -1.30 6.74
N PHE A 95 1.77 -1.42 7.89
CA PHE A 95 1.18 -2.67 8.35
C PHE A 95 -0.35 -2.61 8.38
N VAL A 96 -0.97 -3.48 7.61
CA VAL A 96 -2.41 -3.47 7.38
C VAL A 96 -3.07 -4.78 7.80
N ARG A 97 -4.14 -4.73 8.61
CA ARG A 97 -4.98 -5.90 8.87
C ARG A 97 -5.81 -6.19 7.63
N THR A 98 -6.05 -7.45 7.29
CA THR A 98 -7.15 -7.79 6.37
C THR A 98 -8.44 -8.03 7.17
N SER A 99 -9.60 -7.94 6.52
CA SER A 99 -10.89 -8.15 7.20
C SER A 99 -11.14 -9.61 7.55
N SER A 100 -10.33 -10.53 7.01
CA SER A 100 -10.27 -11.92 7.46
C SER A 100 -9.53 -12.00 8.80
N GLN A 101 -10.18 -12.63 9.79
CA GLN A 101 -9.57 -12.78 11.10
C GLN A 101 -8.29 -13.60 10.95
N GLN A 102 -7.17 -12.97 11.30
CA GLN A 102 -5.82 -13.52 11.41
C GLN A 102 -4.88 -13.36 10.21
N ARG A 103 -5.21 -12.57 9.17
CA ARG A 103 -4.22 -12.20 8.13
C ARG A 103 -4.02 -10.70 8.00
N GLY A 104 -2.80 -10.31 7.65
CA GLY A 104 -2.41 -8.93 7.37
C GLY A 104 -1.51 -8.85 6.14
N VAL A 105 -1.20 -7.62 5.76
CA VAL A 105 -0.28 -7.27 4.70
C VAL A 105 0.76 -6.32 5.28
N LEU A 106 2.02 -6.68 5.12
CA LEU A 106 3.15 -5.79 5.39
C LEU A 106 3.66 -5.28 4.04
N ILE A 107 3.78 -3.96 3.92
CA ILE A 107 4.43 -3.29 2.80
C ILE A 107 5.62 -2.53 3.39
N VAL A 108 6.78 -2.69 2.77
CA VAL A 108 8.00 -2.00 3.20
C VAL A 108 8.43 -1.08 2.08
N PHE A 109 8.87 0.12 2.44
CA PHE A 109 9.41 1.13 1.55
C PHE A 109 10.85 1.39 1.93
N ARG A 110 11.68 1.62 0.91
CA ARG A 110 12.98 2.24 1.08
C ARG A 110 12.81 3.74 0.90
N TRP A 111 13.28 4.52 1.86
CA TRP A 111 13.41 5.95 1.70
C TRP A 111 14.72 6.32 1.01
N ASP A 112 14.63 7.12 -0.05
CA ASP A 112 15.78 7.74 -0.70
C ASP A 112 15.83 9.24 -0.37
N ALA A 113 16.74 9.60 0.53
CA ALA A 113 16.95 10.98 0.94
C ALA A 113 17.45 11.89 -0.19
N SER A 114 18.09 11.35 -1.22
CA SER A 114 18.63 12.15 -2.34
C SER A 114 17.54 12.62 -3.28
N SER A 115 16.54 11.76 -3.55
CA SER A 115 15.39 12.07 -4.38
C SER A 115 14.16 12.51 -3.57
N ASN A 116 14.20 12.36 -2.25
CA ASN A 116 13.09 12.59 -1.33
C ASN A 116 11.85 11.75 -1.74
N THR A 117 12.09 10.48 -2.10
CA THR A 117 11.05 9.53 -2.55
C THR A 117 11.11 8.20 -1.81
N TYR A 118 9.97 7.52 -1.74
CA TYR A 118 9.81 6.15 -1.29
C TYR A 118 9.80 5.22 -2.50
N ALA A 119 10.47 4.08 -2.37
CA ALA A 119 10.41 2.99 -3.34
C ALA A 119 9.91 1.72 -2.64
N PRO A 120 8.89 1.02 -3.17
CA PRO A 120 8.41 -0.22 -2.57
C PRO A 120 9.50 -1.29 -2.65
N VAL A 121 9.68 -2.00 -1.54
CA VAL A 121 10.62 -3.10 -1.40
C VAL A 121 9.98 -4.41 -1.85
N THR A 122 10.72 -5.22 -2.59
CA THR A 122 10.26 -6.54 -3.05
C THR A 122 10.63 -7.64 -2.07
N PHE A 123 9.72 -8.60 -1.92
CA PHE A 123 9.90 -9.83 -1.16
C PHE A 123 10.02 -10.99 -2.14
N ALA A 124 11.13 -11.71 -2.09
CA ALA A 124 11.36 -12.93 -2.84
C ALA A 124 11.16 -14.16 -1.93
N GLU A 125 10.18 -14.99 -2.27
CA GLU A 125 9.90 -16.25 -1.59
C GLU A 125 10.47 -17.43 -2.39
N SER A 126 10.80 -18.53 -1.71
CA SER A 126 11.37 -19.73 -2.36
C SER A 126 10.48 -20.34 -3.45
N THR A 127 9.18 -20.05 -3.39
CA THR A 127 8.16 -20.60 -4.30
C THR A 127 7.23 -19.49 -4.78
N GLY A 128 7.74 -18.54 -5.56
CA GLY A 128 6.90 -17.49 -6.14
C GLY A 128 7.68 -16.42 -6.89
N SER A 129 6.94 -15.60 -7.64
CA SER A 129 7.48 -14.34 -8.18
C SER A 129 7.64 -13.33 -7.05
N PRO A 130 8.67 -12.46 -7.09
CA PRO A 130 8.81 -11.38 -6.13
C PRO A 130 7.59 -10.47 -6.10
N LYS A 131 7.20 -10.00 -4.90
CA LYS A 131 6.03 -9.14 -4.69
C LYS A 131 6.39 -7.93 -3.84
N PRO A 132 5.77 -6.75 -4.04
CA PRO A 132 6.05 -5.56 -3.24
C PRO A 132 5.33 -5.57 -1.88
N TYR A 133 5.01 -6.75 -1.36
CA TYR A 133 4.28 -6.94 -0.11
C TYR A 133 4.47 -8.35 0.43
N LEU A 134 4.23 -8.50 1.73
CA LEU A 134 4.24 -9.76 2.44
C LEU A 134 2.87 -10.04 3.05
N ILE A 135 2.29 -11.21 2.76
CA ILE A 135 1.06 -11.65 3.43
C ILE A 135 1.45 -12.37 4.71
N VAL A 136 0.99 -11.84 5.85
CA VAL A 136 1.39 -12.32 7.17
C VAL A 136 0.19 -12.83 7.96
N HIS A 137 0.43 -13.77 8.85
CA HIS A 137 -0.54 -14.30 9.80
C HIS A 137 -0.42 -13.57 11.14
N LEU A 138 -1.51 -12.98 11.61
CA LEU A 138 -1.56 -12.08 12.78
C LEU A 138 -1.80 -12.81 14.11
N SER A 139 -1.62 -14.12 14.16
CA SER A 139 -1.65 -14.89 15.42
C SER A 139 -0.45 -14.58 16.31
N GLN A 140 0.62 -14.05 15.72
CA GLN A 140 1.85 -13.65 16.40
C GLN A 140 2.32 -12.31 15.86
N GLN A 141 3.18 -11.64 16.62
CA GLN A 141 3.78 -10.38 16.23
C GLN A 141 4.65 -10.57 14.98
N VAL A 142 4.56 -9.63 14.05
CA VAL A 142 5.53 -9.47 12.97
C VAL A 142 6.66 -8.60 13.51
N SER A 143 7.89 -9.09 13.41
CA SER A 143 9.08 -8.35 13.81
C SER A 143 9.75 -7.78 12.57
N VAL A 144 10.03 -6.49 12.58
CA VAL A 144 10.83 -5.83 11.55
C VAL A 144 12.01 -5.17 12.24
N SER A 145 13.22 -5.50 11.79
CA SER A 145 14.46 -4.99 12.37
C SER A 145 15.46 -4.69 11.26
N GLY A 146 15.25 -3.61 10.50
CA GLY A 146 16.11 -3.04 9.45
C GLY A 146 16.62 -4.00 8.36
N THR A 147 17.42 -4.98 8.75
CA THR A 147 17.99 -6.04 7.90
C THR A 147 17.24 -7.37 7.95
N MET A 148 16.26 -7.53 8.85
CA MET A 148 15.54 -8.79 9.03
C MET A 148 14.05 -8.54 9.25
N ILE A 149 13.21 -9.36 8.64
CA ILE A 149 11.77 -9.45 8.92
C ILE A 149 11.45 -10.87 9.34
N GLU A 150 10.73 -11.02 10.45
CA GLU A 150 10.20 -12.30 10.89
C GLU A 150 8.67 -12.24 10.90
N ALA A 151 8.04 -13.14 10.15
CA ALA A 151 6.59 -13.18 10.04
C ALA A 151 6.08 -14.62 10.02
N ASN A 152 4.88 -14.84 10.56
CA ASN A 152 4.22 -16.12 10.47
C ASN A 152 3.40 -16.22 9.19
N HIS A 153 3.43 -17.37 8.53
CA HIS A 153 2.63 -17.62 7.33
C HIS A 153 1.82 -18.91 7.47
N ASP A 154 0.67 -18.94 6.80
CA ASP A 154 -0.06 -20.17 6.58
C ASP A 154 0.68 -21.02 5.54
N SER A 155 1.11 -22.21 5.95
CA SER A 155 1.65 -23.24 5.07
C SER A 155 0.72 -24.44 5.05
N VAL A 156 0.69 -25.17 3.92
CA VAL A 156 0.02 -26.47 3.84
C VAL A 156 1.11 -27.53 3.71
N VAL A 157 1.27 -28.34 4.76
CA VAL A 157 2.23 -29.45 4.76
C VAL A 157 1.43 -30.74 4.84
N SER A 158 1.53 -31.57 3.80
CA SER A 158 0.84 -32.86 3.71
C SER A 158 -0.68 -32.75 3.94
N GLY A 159 -1.30 -31.71 3.37
CA GLY A 159 -2.75 -31.45 3.47
C GLY A 159 -3.22 -30.85 4.80
N ARG A 160 -2.33 -30.61 5.77
CA ARG A 160 -2.66 -29.93 7.03
C ARG A 160 -2.16 -28.48 6.99
N LYS A 161 -3.04 -27.53 7.33
CA LYS A 161 -2.66 -26.14 7.56
C LYS A 161 -1.76 -26.06 8.80
N ARG A 162 -0.61 -25.43 8.67
CA ARG A 162 0.33 -25.16 9.75
C ARG A 162 0.85 -23.74 9.62
N GLN A 163 1.00 -23.05 10.74
CA GLN A 163 1.74 -21.80 10.79
C GLN A 163 3.23 -22.11 10.82
N ARG A 164 4.01 -21.38 10.04
CA ARG A 164 5.48 -21.43 10.09
C ARG A 164 6.01 -20.00 10.18
N LEU A 165 7.05 -19.84 10.98
CA LEU A 165 7.84 -18.63 11.01
C LEU A 165 8.73 -18.61 9.76
N PHE A 166 8.65 -17.54 9.01
CA PHE A 166 9.54 -17.24 7.89
C PHE A 166 10.39 -16.03 8.27
N ARG A 167 11.66 -16.10 7.88
CA ARG A 167 12.62 -15.01 8.04
C ARG A 167 12.98 -14.48 6.67
N TYR A 168 13.08 -13.17 6.56
CA TYR A 168 13.44 -12.49 5.33
C TYR A 168 14.60 -11.56 5.61
N ARG A 169 15.69 -11.71 4.85
CA ARG A 169 16.92 -10.94 5.01
C ARG A 169 17.03 -9.88 3.93
N TRP A 170 17.44 -8.69 4.33
CA TRP A 170 17.73 -7.58 3.42
C TRP A 170 18.96 -7.90 2.54
N THR A 171 18.84 -7.66 1.24
CA THR A 171 19.90 -7.91 0.24
C THR A 171 20.49 -6.63 -0.36
N GLY A 172 19.98 -5.45 0.01
CA GLY A 172 20.32 -4.16 -0.61
C GLY A 172 19.29 -3.69 -1.63
N GLU A 173 18.57 -4.63 -2.26
CA GLU A 173 17.50 -4.35 -3.23
C GLU A 173 16.12 -4.79 -2.72
N GLY A 174 16.08 -5.85 -1.92
CA GLY A 174 14.85 -6.35 -1.35
C GLY A 174 15.05 -7.31 -0.18
N PHE A 175 14.01 -8.04 0.16
CA PHE A 175 14.00 -9.05 1.20
C PHE A 175 13.90 -10.45 0.59
N GLU A 176 14.87 -11.31 0.89
CA GLU A 176 14.87 -12.71 0.45
C GLU A 176 14.55 -13.63 1.63
N GLN A 177 13.62 -14.56 1.41
CA GLN A 177 13.26 -15.58 2.39
C GLN A 177 14.47 -16.49 2.69
N THR A 178 14.93 -16.49 3.94
CA THR A 178 15.97 -17.42 4.37
C THR A 178 15.35 -18.75 4.79
N THR A 179 16.01 -19.84 4.40
CA THR A 179 15.62 -21.18 4.84
C THR A 179 16.49 -21.54 6.03
N ASP A 180 16.25 -20.90 7.18
CA ASP A 180 16.93 -21.34 8.40
C ASP A 180 16.31 -22.69 8.82
N HIS A 181 17.14 -23.74 8.76
CA HIS A 181 16.83 -25.08 9.24
C HIS A 181 16.83 -25.16 10.78
#